data_AF-A0A1V5KV42-F1
#
_entry.id   AF-A0A1V5KV42-F1
#
_cell.length_a   1.000
_cell.length_b   1.000
_cell.length_c   1.000
_cell.angle_alpha   90.00
_cell.angle_beta   90.00
_cell.angle_gamma   90.00
#
_symmetry.space_group_name_H-M   'P 1'
#
loop_
_entity.id
_entity.type
_entity.pdbx_description
1 polymer ?
#
loop_
_entity_poly.entity_id
_entity_poly.type
_entity_poly.pdbx_seq_one_letter_code
_entity_poly.pdbx_strand_id
1 'polypeptide(L)'
;MLRHSLPYLLAVLAVYFLTTIPDRHGDAAAAKITAAVQWGVQKTILAGFIAELGAVAAAVWMRDPVILTASLLALPFFIRTVLKQDEASVQQTCKYSILFLSLIMCIRFPVYLFFIVLVFFASKWYYRVRFDIDYPSLRT
;
A
#
# COMPACT_ATOMS: atom_id res chain seq x y z
N MET A 1 -23.25 5.50 2.37
CA MET A 1 -21.94 5.45 3.04
C MET A 1 -21.20 4.16 2.72
N LEU A 2 -21.68 2.96 3.11
CA LEU A 2 -20.95 1.70 2.90
C LEU A 2 -20.58 1.39 1.45
N ARG A 3 -21.47 1.69 0.49
CA ARG A 3 -21.21 1.47 -0.94
C ARG A 3 -19.99 2.26 -1.42
N HIS A 4 -19.93 3.56 -1.15
CA HIS A 4 -18.81 4.43 -1.57
C HIS A 4 -17.46 4.04 -0.97
N SER A 5 -17.45 3.28 0.12
CA SER A 5 -16.21 2.79 0.75
C SER A 5 -15.64 1.54 0.07
N LEU A 6 -16.39 0.87 -0.80
CA LEU A 6 -15.96 -0.38 -1.45
C LEU A 6 -14.64 -0.26 -2.23
N PRO A 7 -14.42 0.72 -3.12
CA PRO A 7 -13.15 0.82 -3.84
C PRO A 7 -11.97 1.06 -2.91
N TYR A 8 -12.15 1.87 -1.86
CA TYR A 8 -11.12 2.08 -0.83
C TYR A 8 -10.83 0.82 -0.03
N LEU A 9 -11.87 0.06 0.35
CA LEU A 9 -11.71 -1.22 1.04
C LEU A 9 -10.87 -2.18 0.20
N LEU A 10 -11.17 -2.29 -1.10
CA LEU A 10 -10.45 -3.16 -2.03
C LEU A 10 -9.00 -2.70 -2.25
N ALA A 11 -8.75 -1.39 -2.38
CA ALA A 11 -7.40 -0.85 -2.48
C ALA A 11 -6.59 -1.09 -1.20
N VAL A 12 -7.21 -0.92 -0.03
CA VAL A 12 -6.58 -1.23 1.27
C VAL A 12 -6.28 -2.72 1.39
N LEU A 13 -7.20 -3.60 0.98
CA LEU A 13 -6.98 -5.04 0.96
C LEU A 13 -5.83 -5.43 0.01
N ALA A 14 -5.75 -4.79 -1.15
CA ALA A 14 -4.68 -5.01 -2.12
C ALA A 14 -3.30 -4.75 -1.50
N VAL A 15 -3.14 -3.59 -0.85
CA VAL A 15 -1.90 -3.22 -0.16
C VAL A 15 -1.66 -4.10 1.07
N TYR A 16 -2.70 -4.41 1.85
CA TYR A 16 -2.60 -5.29 3.02
C TYR A 16 -1.97 -6.65 2.67
N PHE A 17 -2.46 -7.31 1.61
CA PHE A 17 -1.88 -8.57 1.17
C PHE A 17 -0.38 -8.44 0.90
N LEU A 18 0.02 -7.39 0.17
CA LEU A 18 1.42 -7.14 -0.13
C LEU A 18 2.26 -6.83 1.12
N THR A 19 1.73 -6.10 2.10
CA THR A 19 2.45 -5.80 3.35
C THR A 19 2.74 -7.03 4.20
N THR A 20 1.94 -8.10 4.10
CA THR A 20 2.24 -9.34 4.84
C THR A 20 3.47 -10.09 4.30
N ILE A 21 3.94 -9.77 3.10
CA ILE A 21 5.06 -10.48 2.46
C ILE A 21 6.41 -10.14 3.12
N PRO A 22 6.82 -8.87 3.25
CA PRO A 22 8.03 -8.52 4.00
C PRO A 22 8.00 -9.02 5.45
N ASP A 23 6.83 -8.99 6.07
CA ASP A 23 6.66 -9.38 7.48
C ASP A 23 6.62 -10.90 7.69
N ARG A 24 6.58 -11.70 6.61
CA ARG A 24 6.34 -13.15 6.65
C ARG A 24 7.27 -13.90 7.61
N HIS A 25 8.57 -13.58 7.61
CA HIS A 25 9.54 -14.27 8.47
C HIS A 25 9.32 -13.96 9.95
N GLY A 26 9.06 -12.69 10.28
CA GLY A 26 8.75 -12.27 11.65
C GLY A 26 7.41 -12.80 12.14
N ASP A 27 6.40 -12.78 11.27
CA ASP A 27 5.07 -13.32 11.57
C ASP A 27 5.09 -14.82 11.81
N ALA A 28 5.83 -15.58 10.99
CA ALA A 28 6.00 -17.02 11.18
C ALA A 28 6.71 -17.34 12.50
N ALA A 29 7.78 -16.60 12.85
CA ALA A 29 8.49 -16.76 14.11
C ALA A 29 7.60 -16.46 15.34
N ALA A 30 6.66 -15.53 15.19
CA ALA A 30 5.67 -15.18 16.20
C ALA A 30 4.39 -16.04 16.15
N ALA A 31 4.38 -17.13 15.37
CA ALA A 31 3.23 -18.03 15.19
C ALA A 31 1.92 -17.32 14.74
N LYS A 32 2.04 -16.21 13.99
CA LYS A 32 0.88 -15.51 13.42
C LYS A 32 0.43 -16.18 12.13
N ILE A 33 -0.88 -16.12 11.87
CA ILE A 33 -1.50 -16.66 10.65
C ILE A 33 -1.83 -15.48 9.71
N THR A 34 -0.81 -14.94 9.06
CA THR A 34 -0.98 -13.88 8.03
C THR A 34 -1.05 -14.49 6.63
N ALA A 35 -1.56 -13.71 5.66
CA ALA A 35 -1.81 -14.21 4.31
C ALA A 35 -0.52 -14.78 3.66
N ALA A 36 0.61 -14.09 3.76
CA ALA A 36 1.88 -14.57 3.23
C ALA A 36 2.43 -15.81 3.95
N VAL A 37 2.12 -15.98 5.25
CA VAL A 37 2.51 -17.18 6.02
C VAL A 37 1.66 -18.37 5.59
N GLN A 38 0.34 -18.21 5.51
CA GLN A 38 -0.59 -19.31 5.25
C GLN A 38 -0.68 -19.69 3.77
N TRP A 39 -0.71 -18.72 2.85
CA TRP A 39 -0.93 -18.97 1.42
C TRP A 39 0.37 -18.96 0.60
N GLY A 40 1.45 -18.42 1.17
CA GLY A 40 2.71 -18.23 0.48
C GLY A 40 2.70 -17.00 -0.44
N VAL A 41 3.91 -16.53 -0.78
CA VAL A 41 4.14 -15.24 -1.45
C VAL A 41 3.35 -15.10 -2.75
N GLN A 42 3.40 -16.10 -3.65
CA GLN A 42 2.78 -16.00 -4.97
C GLN A 42 1.26 -15.83 -4.92
N LYS A 43 0.58 -16.61 -4.05
CA LYS A 43 -0.88 -16.52 -3.89
C LYS A 43 -1.27 -15.19 -3.24
N THR A 44 -0.47 -14.70 -2.30
CA THR A 44 -0.68 -13.40 -1.66
C THR A 44 -0.50 -12.24 -2.65
N ILE A 45 0.50 -12.28 -3.52
CA ILE A 45 0.68 -11.31 -4.61
C ILE A 45 -0.54 -11.32 -5.54
N LEU A 46 -0.99 -12.50 -5.95
CA LEU A 46 -2.16 -12.64 -6.83
C LEU A 46 -3.43 -12.11 -6.16
N ALA A 47 -3.65 -12.40 -4.87
CA ALA A 47 -4.77 -11.87 -4.11
C ALA A 47 -4.73 -10.34 -4.03
N GLY A 48 -3.55 -9.75 -3.80
CA GLY A 48 -3.34 -8.31 -3.84
C GLY A 48 -3.69 -7.71 -5.21
N PHE A 49 -3.21 -8.32 -6.29
CA PHE A 49 -3.51 -7.84 -7.66
C PHE A 49 -5.00 -7.94 -8.02
N ILE A 50 -5.66 -9.04 -7.66
CA ILE A 50 -7.11 -9.20 -7.88
C ILE A 50 -7.89 -8.14 -7.10
N ALA A 51 -7.51 -7.88 -5.85
CA ALA A 51 -8.13 -6.82 -5.05
C ALA A 51 -7.94 -5.44 -5.69
N GLU A 52 -6.76 -5.14 -6.26
CA GLU A 52 -6.50 -3.89 -6.97
C GLU A 52 -7.36 -3.74 -8.24
N LEU A 53 -7.48 -4.80 -9.04
CA LEU A 53 -8.39 -4.81 -10.20
C LEU A 53 -9.85 -4.60 -9.75
N GLY A 54 -10.23 -5.22 -8.64
CA GLY A 54 -11.52 -5.00 -7.99
C GLY A 54 -11.72 -3.55 -7.56
N ALA A 55 -10.69 -2.91 -7.00
CA ALA A 55 -10.72 -1.51 -6.60
C ALA A 55 -10.94 -0.59 -7.81
N VAL A 56 -10.22 -0.81 -8.91
CA VAL A 56 -10.40 -0.07 -10.17
C VAL A 56 -11.83 -0.26 -10.71
N ALA A 57 -12.33 -1.50 -10.79
CA ALA A 57 -13.68 -1.78 -11.29
C ALA A 57 -14.77 -1.13 -10.42
N ALA A 58 -14.64 -1.23 -9.09
CA ALA A 58 -15.55 -0.59 -8.15
C ALA A 58 -15.49 0.94 -8.25
N ALA A 59 -14.30 1.52 -8.42
CA ALA A 59 -14.12 2.96 -8.55
C ALA A 59 -14.77 3.51 -9.83
N VAL A 60 -14.63 2.80 -10.96
CA VAL A 60 -15.33 3.13 -12.21
C VAL A 60 -16.84 3.05 -12.02
N TRP A 61 -17.35 1.96 -11.44
CA TRP A 61 -18.78 1.78 -11.21
C TRP A 61 -19.37 2.88 -10.33
N MET A 62 -18.63 3.30 -9.31
CA MET A 62 -19.06 4.33 -8.35
C MET A 62 -18.74 5.76 -8.79
N ARG A 63 -18.06 5.93 -9.93
CA ARG A 63 -17.61 7.22 -10.45
C ARG A 63 -16.81 8.02 -9.42
N ASP A 64 -15.92 7.34 -8.69
CA ASP A 64 -15.02 7.98 -7.73
C ASP A 64 -13.66 8.28 -8.40
N PRO A 65 -13.42 9.53 -8.84
CA PRO A 65 -12.18 9.87 -9.53
C PRO A 65 -10.95 9.85 -8.59
N VAL A 66 -11.13 9.98 -7.28
CA VAL A 66 -10.00 10.07 -6.33
C VAL A 66 -9.30 8.72 -6.25
N ILE A 67 -10.04 7.68 -5.87
CA ILE A 67 -9.46 6.33 -5.77
C ILE A 67 -9.20 5.72 -7.14
N LEU A 68 -10.00 6.03 -8.17
CA LEU A 68 -9.75 5.55 -9.53
C LEU A 68 -8.39 6.03 -10.04
N THR A 69 -8.08 7.33 -9.89
CA THR A 69 -6.79 7.88 -10.33
C THR A 69 -5.63 7.30 -9.53
N ALA A 70 -5.77 7.16 -8.20
CA ALA A 70 -4.75 6.56 -7.35
C ALA A 70 -4.45 5.10 -7.75
N SER A 71 -5.50 4.30 -7.91
CA SER A 71 -5.39 2.88 -8.28
C SER A 71 -4.82 2.68 -9.69
N LEU A 72 -5.22 3.50 -10.67
CA LEU A 72 -4.65 3.42 -12.02
C LEU A 72 -3.16 3.77 -12.06
N LEU A 73 -2.71 4.73 -11.23
CA LEU A 73 -1.29 5.06 -11.11
C LEU A 73 -0.50 3.94 -10.40
N ALA A 74 -1.11 3.25 -9.45
CA ALA A 74 -0.50 2.11 -8.74
C ALA A 74 -0.48 0.82 -9.58
N LEU A 75 -1.44 0.64 -10.50
CA LEU A 75 -1.63 -0.60 -11.25
C LEU A 75 -0.38 -1.11 -11.99
N PRO A 76 0.46 -0.27 -12.66
CA PRO A 76 1.70 -0.73 -13.27
C PRO A 76 2.68 -1.37 -12.27
N PHE A 77 2.69 -0.92 -11.01
CA PHE A 77 3.54 -1.49 -9.96
C PHE A 77 3.02 -2.85 -9.49
N PHE A 78 1.70 -3.00 -9.38
CA PHE A 78 1.09 -4.32 -9.14
C PHE A 78 1.38 -5.30 -10.27
N ILE A 79 1.24 -4.89 -11.53
CA ILE A 79 1.59 -5.71 -12.70
C ILE A 79 3.06 -6.14 -12.63
N ARG A 80 3.98 -5.20 -12.38
CA ARG A 80 5.40 -5.50 -12.20
C ARG A 80 5.64 -6.49 -11.06
N THR A 81 4.92 -6.37 -9.95
CA THR A 81 5.05 -7.26 -8.79
C THR A 81 4.57 -8.67 -9.09
N VAL A 82 3.48 -8.84 -9.85
CA VAL A 82 3.02 -10.14 -10.33
C VAL A 82 4.05 -10.79 -11.25
N LEU A 83 4.70 -10.01 -12.12
CA LEU A 83 5.69 -10.50 -13.07
C LEU A 83 7.03 -10.87 -12.41
N LYS A 84 7.54 -10.04 -11.51
CA LYS A 84 8.87 -10.25 -10.90
C LYS A 84 8.85 -11.12 -9.64
N GLN A 85 7.76 -11.05 -8.86
CA GLN A 85 7.59 -11.79 -7.61
C GLN A 85 8.71 -11.58 -6.58
N ASP A 86 9.42 -10.44 -6.65
CA ASP A 86 10.49 -10.08 -5.74
C ASP A 86 10.01 -9.11 -4.65
N GLU A 87 10.64 -9.18 -3.48
CA GLU A 87 10.27 -8.38 -2.31
C GLU A 87 10.48 -6.87 -2.54
N ALA A 88 11.47 -6.47 -3.33
CA ALA A 88 11.70 -5.05 -3.62
C ALA A 88 10.54 -4.47 -4.44
N SER A 89 10.04 -5.19 -5.45
CA SER A 89 8.83 -4.76 -6.19
C SER A 89 7.59 -4.72 -5.30
N VAL A 90 7.44 -5.65 -4.35
CA VAL A 90 6.35 -5.62 -3.35
C VAL A 90 6.42 -4.34 -2.50
N GLN A 91 7.58 -4.06 -1.91
CA GLN A 91 7.77 -2.87 -1.08
C GLN A 91 7.58 -1.57 -1.88
N GLN A 92 8.07 -1.52 -3.12
CA GLN A 92 7.83 -0.39 -4.03
C GLN A 92 6.34 -0.19 -4.26
N THR A 93 5.60 -1.26 -4.57
CA THR A 93 4.15 -1.18 -4.80
C THR A 93 3.43 -0.62 -3.58
N CYS A 94 3.71 -1.11 -2.38
CA CYS A 94 3.12 -0.56 -1.15
C CYS A 94 3.43 0.93 -0.96
N LYS A 95 4.69 1.34 -1.14
CA LYS A 95 5.12 2.75 -0.99
C LYS A 95 4.46 3.66 -2.04
N TYR A 96 4.40 3.24 -3.30
CA TYR A 96 3.83 4.03 -4.38
C TYR A 96 2.31 4.12 -4.30
N SER A 97 1.61 3.04 -3.92
CA SER A 97 0.15 3.07 -3.74
C SER A 97 -0.28 4.12 -2.72
N ILE A 98 0.37 4.16 -1.56
CA ILE A 98 0.04 5.16 -0.53
C ILE A 98 0.49 6.56 -0.93
N LEU A 99 1.63 6.69 -1.63
CA LEU A 99 2.10 7.97 -2.16
C LEU A 99 1.11 8.58 -3.15
N PHE A 100 0.64 7.83 -4.15
CA PHE A 100 -0.28 8.35 -5.16
C PHE A 100 -1.60 8.80 -4.55
N LEU A 101 -2.19 7.99 -3.67
CA LEU A 101 -3.39 8.39 -2.95
C LEU A 101 -3.14 9.66 -2.12
N SER A 102 -2.01 9.72 -1.41
CA SER A 102 -1.66 10.88 -0.58
C SER A 102 -1.50 12.16 -1.40
N LEU A 103 -0.86 12.08 -2.58
CA LEU A 103 -0.69 13.22 -3.48
C LEU A 103 -2.02 13.73 -4.03
N ILE A 104 -2.92 12.82 -4.42
CA ILE A 104 -4.28 13.20 -4.87
C ILE A 104 -5.04 13.88 -3.73
N MET A 105 -4.91 13.38 -2.50
CA MET A 105 -5.52 14.02 -1.32
C MET A 105 -4.93 15.40 -1.02
N CYS A 106 -3.64 15.62 -1.25
CA CYS A 106 -3.03 16.96 -1.12
C CYS A 106 -3.62 17.97 -2.10
N ILE A 107 -3.97 17.55 -3.32
CA ILE A 107 -4.63 18.43 -4.30
C ILE A 107 -6.03 18.80 -3.81
N ARG A 108 -6.76 17.83 -3.25
CA ARG A 108 -8.16 18.03 -2.81
C ARG A 108 -8.27 18.77 -1.48
N PHE A 109 -7.31 18.54 -0.60
CA PHE A 109 -7.24 19.09 0.76
C PHE A 109 -5.79 19.54 1.02
N PRO A 110 -5.40 20.77 0.62
CA PRO A 110 -4.02 21.24 0.77
C PRO A 110 -3.48 21.19 2.20
N VAL A 111 -4.35 21.33 3.21
CA VAL A 111 -4.00 21.19 4.64
C VAL A 111 -3.45 19.79 4.95
N TYR A 112 -3.84 18.76 4.20
CA TYR A 112 -3.31 17.40 4.35
C TYR A 112 -1.80 17.32 4.11
N LEU A 113 -1.26 18.16 3.22
CA LEU A 113 0.18 18.23 2.96
C LEU A 113 0.97 18.62 4.23
N PHE A 114 0.44 19.56 5.00
CA PHE A 114 1.05 19.97 6.27
C PHE A 114 1.18 18.78 7.23
N PHE A 115 0.13 17.97 7.35
CA PHE A 115 0.16 16.77 8.19
C PHE A 115 1.14 15.71 7.69
N ILE A 116 1.23 15.48 6.37
CA ILE A 116 2.22 14.55 5.80
C ILE A 116 3.64 15.00 6.14
N VAL A 117 3.94 16.29 5.93
CA VAL A 117 5.27 16.87 6.22
C VAL A 117 5.58 16.73 7.71
N LEU A 118 4.62 17.04 8.58
CA LEU A 118 4.78 16.90 10.03
C LEU A 118 5.06 15.45 10.42
N VAL A 119 4.27 14.49 9.94
CA VAL A 119 4.45 13.06 10.25
C VAL A 119 5.78 12.55 9.72
N PHE A 120 6.20 12.97 8.53
CA PHE A 120 7.48 12.58 7.94
C PHE A 120 8.65 13.00 8.84
N PHE A 121 8.73 14.28 9.22
CA PHE A 121 9.82 14.78 10.06
C PHE A 121 9.75 14.26 11.49
N ALA A 122 8.56 14.16 12.08
CA ALA A 122 8.37 13.59 13.40
C ALA A 122 8.81 12.13 13.46
N SER A 123 8.43 11.32 12.46
CA SER A 123 8.87 9.92 12.36
C SER A 123 10.39 9.86 12.16
N LYS A 124 10.95 10.69 11.28
CA LYS A 124 12.38 10.73 11.03
C LYS A 124 13.21 11.05 12.26
N TRP A 125 12.73 12.01 13.06
CA TRP A 125 13.33 12.34 14.33
C TRP A 125 13.20 11.18 15.34
N TYR A 126 12.00 10.62 15.51
CA TYR A 126 11.75 9.54 16.46
C TYR A 126 12.59 8.30 16.19
N TYR A 127 12.62 7.82 14.94
CA TYR A 127 13.35 6.60 14.59
C TYR A 127 14.87 6.78 14.66
N ARG A 128 15.38 7.96 14.30
CA ARG A 128 16.81 8.27 14.47
C ARG A 128 17.21 8.28 15.95
N VAL A 129 16.44 8.97 16.80
CA VAL A 129 16.78 9.10 18.23
C VAL A 129 16.62 7.78 18.97
N ARG A 130 15.56 7.02 18.69
CA ARG A 130 15.22 5.83 19.47
C ARG A 130 15.92 4.55 19.00
N PHE A 131 16.14 4.42 17.69
CA PHE A 131 16.58 3.16 17.08
C PHE A 131 17.84 3.30 16.22
N ASP A 132 18.35 4.53 16.01
CA ASP A 132 19.46 4.82 15.09
C ASP A 132 19.20 4.34 13.64
N ILE A 133 17.93 4.42 13.21
CA ILE A 133 17.47 4.00 11.87
C ILE A 133 17.08 5.23 11.05
N ASP A 134 17.50 5.28 9.79
CA ASP A 134 17.04 6.29 8.82
C ASP A 134 15.68 5.88 8.22
N TYR A 135 14.61 6.16 8.97
CA TYR A 135 13.22 5.91 8.57
C TYR A 135 12.36 7.16 8.86
N PRO A 136 11.47 7.61 7.96
CA PRO A 136 11.10 6.99 6.69
C PRO A 136 12.11 7.30 5.57
N SER A 137 12.43 6.28 4.77
CA SER A 137 13.33 6.38 3.63
C SER A 137 12.69 5.85 2.34
N LEU A 138 12.89 6.58 1.25
CA LEU A 138 12.48 6.18 -0.09
C LEU A 138 13.50 5.24 -0.76
N ARG A 139 14.66 5.03 -0.12
CA ARG A 139 15.64 4.05 -0.60
C ARG A 139 15.01 2.65 -0.41
N THR A 140 14.96 1.89 -1.50
CA THR A 140 14.73 0.43 -1.48
C THR A 140 16.02 -0.26 -1.11
#